data_AF-A0A934GRM9-F1
#
_entry.id   AF-A0A934GRM9-F1
#
_cell.length_a   1.000
_cell.length_b   1.000
_cell.length_c   1.000
_cell.angle_alpha   90.00
_cell.angle_beta   90.00
_cell.angle_gamma   90.00
#
_symmetry.space_group_name_H-M   'P 1'
#
loop_
_entity.id
_entity.type
_entity.pdbx_description
1 polymer ?
#
loop_
_entity_poly.entity_id
_entity_poly.type
_entity_poly.pdbx_seq_one_letter_code
_entity_poly.pdbx_strand_id
1 'polypeptide(L)'
;MTVCTSPSGKIDLHDEVKLLKSALLYADRVRLCSITSSMLVLFQQIGNYKPIELVRIFAQGLNNPELLQFIALHDQINSKKHRSRDEIIKFRKIELEIEKFREQALMYFEAMAEKAGMKNLKNAQDAGLLEMEIFDGDDSDALAAKFLSSVISSITTGNTYPIFDNRTSKLIKSLVDEKILTTTPVQSNRSKQVSLPSDLLRRLPFFDEASIDEIIDIRRELDKPLIRFRSAMIAFSQIIETASWDEEFPFEAERIFHQYVAPAVLEIEEDCRANSFLRGFLPNLIGNIVEKPALPATGSAIYLVLGPAAGLPDIVAAGLSFSLGSSVLLSKTLSDWREKTQEIERNQMYFYYQSRQKLGSS
;
A
#
# COMPACT_ATOMS: atom_id res chain seq x y z
N MET A 1 -6.47 -0.51 9.74
CA MET A 1 -6.40 -1.89 9.21
C MET A 1 -5.02 -2.45 9.55
N THR A 2 -4.91 -3.76 9.80
CA THR A 2 -3.60 -4.41 9.97
C THR A 2 -3.39 -5.41 8.85
N VAL A 3 -2.27 -5.29 8.13
CA VAL A 3 -1.81 -6.23 7.11
C VAL A 3 -0.76 -7.11 7.76
N CYS A 4 -0.97 -8.42 7.80
CA CYS A 4 0.05 -9.36 8.27
C CYS A 4 0.51 -10.24 7.12
N THR A 5 1.83 -10.26 6.89
CA THR A 5 2.46 -11.12 5.90
C THR A 5 3.53 -11.96 6.56
N SER A 6 3.59 -13.22 6.14
CA SER A 6 4.59 -14.15 6.63
C SER A 6 5.89 -13.99 5.83
N PRO A 7 7.05 -14.31 6.42
CA PRO A 7 8.31 -14.26 5.70
C PRO A 7 8.29 -15.23 4.49
N SER A 8 8.69 -14.70 3.33
CA SER A 8 8.70 -15.49 2.09
C SER A 8 9.84 -16.52 2.05
N GLY A 9 10.83 -16.37 2.94
CA GLY A 9 12.13 -17.06 2.93
C GLY A 9 13.19 -16.30 2.13
N LYS A 10 12.81 -15.19 1.48
CA LYS A 10 13.69 -14.26 0.78
C LYS A 10 13.55 -12.88 1.40
N ILE A 11 14.58 -12.05 1.28
CA ILE A 11 14.52 -10.63 1.65
C ILE A 11 13.91 -9.88 0.46
N ASP A 12 12.59 -9.94 0.38
CA ASP A 12 11.77 -9.35 -0.69
C ASP A 12 10.42 -8.95 -0.11
N LEU A 13 9.93 -7.76 -0.47
CA LEU A 13 8.66 -7.19 0.01
C LEU A 13 7.54 -7.29 -1.05
N HIS A 14 7.67 -8.14 -2.07
CA HIS A 14 6.66 -8.26 -3.13
C HIS A 14 5.26 -8.55 -2.57
N ASP A 15 5.14 -9.53 -1.67
CA ASP A 15 3.86 -9.93 -1.07
C ASP A 15 3.30 -8.82 -0.16
N GLU A 16 4.16 -8.19 0.64
CA GLU A 16 3.84 -7.01 1.45
C GLU A 16 3.29 -5.88 0.60
N VAL A 17 4.00 -5.49 -0.46
CA VAL A 17 3.62 -4.37 -1.33
C VAL A 17 2.29 -4.66 -2.01
N LYS A 18 2.09 -5.89 -2.51
CA LYS A 18 0.84 -6.29 -3.17
C LYS A 18 -0.37 -6.14 -2.25
N LEU A 19 -0.27 -6.62 -1.02
CA LEU A 19 -1.36 -6.51 -0.04
C LEU A 19 -1.50 -5.08 0.53
N LEU A 20 -0.38 -4.37 0.64
CA LEU A 20 -0.34 -2.98 1.08
C LEU A 20 -1.07 -2.06 0.08
N LYS A 21 -0.92 -2.25 -1.23
CA LYS A 21 -1.63 -1.44 -2.25
C LYS A 21 -3.14 -1.46 -2.03
N SER A 22 -3.74 -2.64 -1.85
CA SER A 22 -5.19 -2.73 -1.66
C SER A 22 -5.61 -2.16 -0.30
N ALA A 23 -4.78 -2.36 0.73
CA ALA A 23 -4.98 -1.77 2.05
C ALA A 23 -4.92 -0.24 2.02
N LEU A 24 -3.96 0.36 1.31
CA LEU A 24 -3.82 1.81 1.17
C LEU A 24 -4.96 2.42 0.36
N LEU A 25 -5.41 1.74 -0.69
CA LEU A 25 -6.53 2.18 -1.50
C LEU A 25 -7.84 2.17 -0.68
N TYR A 26 -7.98 1.21 0.24
CA TYR A 26 -9.23 0.99 0.99
C TYR A 26 -9.30 1.62 2.38
N ALA A 27 -8.23 1.63 3.19
CA ALA A 27 -8.27 1.93 4.64
C ALA A 27 -7.60 3.25 5.03
N ASP A 28 -8.04 3.89 6.12
CA ASP A 28 -7.52 5.21 6.53
C ASP A 28 -6.07 5.21 6.98
N ARG A 29 -5.70 4.16 7.70
CA ARG A 29 -4.33 3.86 8.12
C ARG A 29 -4.11 2.37 8.06
N VAL A 30 -2.90 2.00 7.68
CA VAL A 30 -2.45 0.62 7.57
C VAL A 30 -1.31 0.40 8.56
N ARG A 31 -1.43 -0.63 9.38
CA ARG A 31 -0.31 -1.19 10.14
C ARG A 31 0.20 -2.41 9.39
N LEU A 32 1.50 -2.47 9.10
CA LEU A 32 2.14 -3.64 8.50
C LEU A 32 2.85 -4.46 9.57
N CYS A 33 2.43 -5.70 9.72
CA CYS A 33 3.03 -6.74 10.54
C CYS A 33 3.79 -7.70 9.59
N SER A 34 5.08 -7.44 9.38
CA SER A 34 5.95 -8.25 8.52
C SER A 34 7.36 -8.31 9.11
N ILE A 35 7.88 -9.52 9.31
CA ILE A 35 9.25 -9.76 9.76
C ILE A 35 10.25 -9.16 8.76
N THR A 36 10.02 -9.34 7.46
CA THR A 36 10.89 -8.82 6.40
C THR A 36 10.98 -7.29 6.47
N SER A 37 9.83 -6.61 6.60
CA SER A 37 9.80 -5.14 6.71
C SER A 37 10.48 -4.65 7.98
N SER A 38 10.23 -5.31 9.12
CA SER A 38 10.86 -4.99 10.40
C SER A 38 12.37 -5.09 10.31
N MET A 39 12.87 -6.19 9.73
CA MET A 39 14.31 -6.41 9.56
C MET A 39 14.96 -5.34 8.68
N LEU A 40 14.31 -4.94 7.58
CA LEU A 40 14.80 -3.88 6.70
C LEU A 40 14.82 -2.51 7.40
N VAL A 41 13.81 -2.21 8.23
CA VAL A 41 13.79 -0.99 9.06
C VAL A 41 14.94 -0.99 10.08
N LEU A 42 15.20 -2.12 10.74
CA LEU A 42 16.32 -2.26 11.66
C LEU A 42 17.67 -2.08 10.92
N PHE A 43 17.79 -2.59 9.70
CA PHE A 43 18.98 -2.37 8.87
C PHE A 43 19.18 -0.92 8.45
N GLN A 44 18.11 -0.14 8.24
CA GLN A 44 18.24 1.29 8.00
C GLN A 44 18.74 2.05 9.23
N GLN A 45 18.49 1.53 10.43
CA GLN A 45 18.98 2.11 11.69
C GLN A 45 20.45 1.78 11.97
N ILE A 46 21.08 0.86 11.23
CA ILE A 46 22.52 0.53 11.33
C ILE A 46 23.40 1.78 11.24
N GLY A 47 23.02 2.76 10.41
CA GLY A 47 23.75 4.02 10.29
C GLY A 47 23.91 4.81 11.58
N ASN A 48 23.02 4.59 12.57
CA ASN A 48 23.00 5.28 13.85
C ASN A 48 23.95 4.67 14.90
N TYR A 49 24.40 3.42 14.69
CA TYR A 49 25.31 2.76 15.61
C TYR A 49 26.74 3.24 15.43
N LYS A 50 27.53 3.15 16.51
CA LYS A 50 28.98 3.36 16.38
C LYS A 50 29.58 2.26 15.50
N PRO A 51 30.59 2.57 14.67
CA PRO A 51 31.21 1.58 13.79
C PRO A 51 31.63 0.28 14.51
N ILE A 52 32.24 0.38 15.70
CA ILE A 52 32.63 -0.79 16.50
C ILE A 52 31.44 -1.61 17.03
N GLU A 53 30.32 -0.96 17.33
CA GLU A 53 29.10 -1.66 17.79
C GLU A 53 28.50 -2.48 16.66
N LEU A 54 28.53 -1.97 15.42
CA LEU A 54 28.12 -2.73 14.25
C LEU A 54 28.98 -3.98 14.06
N VAL A 55 30.30 -3.84 14.09
CA VAL A 55 31.22 -4.99 14.00
C VAL A 55 30.90 -6.01 15.08
N ARG A 56 30.57 -5.58 16.30
CA ARG A 56 30.17 -6.47 17.40
C ARG A 56 28.87 -7.23 17.11
N ILE A 57 27.84 -6.56 16.61
CA ILE A 57 26.57 -7.19 16.22
C ILE A 57 26.80 -8.25 15.14
N PHE A 58 27.58 -7.93 14.10
CA PHE A 58 27.89 -8.90 13.03
C PHE A 58 28.76 -10.06 13.52
N ALA A 59 29.77 -9.79 14.34
CA ALA A 59 30.64 -10.83 14.88
C ALA A 59 29.86 -11.86 15.71
N GLN A 60 28.89 -11.37 16.51
CA GLN A 60 28.01 -12.22 17.31
C GLN A 60 27.02 -12.98 16.43
N GLY A 61 26.33 -12.30 15.51
CA GLY A 61 25.32 -12.93 14.65
C GLY A 61 25.91 -13.98 13.68
N LEU A 62 27.13 -13.76 13.18
CA LEU A 62 27.85 -14.71 12.33
C LEU A 62 28.63 -15.77 13.12
N ASN A 63 28.69 -15.64 14.45
CA ASN A 63 29.55 -16.42 15.33
C ASN A 63 31.01 -16.51 14.80
N ASN A 64 31.54 -15.37 14.35
CA ASN A 64 32.84 -15.31 13.67
C ASN A 64 33.98 -15.06 14.68
N PRO A 65 34.84 -16.07 14.96
CA PRO A 65 35.87 -15.96 15.98
C PRO A 65 36.96 -14.93 15.64
N GLU A 66 37.25 -14.69 14.36
CA GLU A 66 38.24 -13.71 13.94
C GLU A 66 37.77 -12.28 14.22
N LEU A 67 36.50 -11.98 13.93
CA LEU A 67 35.89 -10.69 14.25
C LEU A 67 35.82 -10.47 15.77
N LEU A 68 35.49 -11.51 16.54
CA LEU A 68 35.49 -11.44 18.01
C LEU A 68 36.89 -11.15 18.58
N GLN A 69 37.94 -11.78 18.04
CA GLN A 69 39.33 -11.48 18.42
C GLN A 69 39.74 -10.06 18.03
N PHE A 70 39.30 -9.60 16.86
CA PHE A 70 39.56 -8.25 16.37
C PHE A 70 38.93 -7.18 17.29
N ILE A 71 37.68 -7.39 17.72
CA ILE A 71 37.00 -6.54 18.70
C ILE A 71 37.73 -6.55 20.05
N ALA A 72 38.16 -7.73 20.53
CA ALA A 72 38.90 -7.84 21.78
C ALA A 72 40.22 -7.05 21.75
N LEU A 73 40.95 -7.09 20.63
CA LEU A 73 42.17 -6.31 20.44
C LEU A 73 41.89 -4.81 20.43
N HIS A 74 40.83 -4.38 19.75
CA HIS A 74 40.38 -2.98 19.77
C HIS A 74 40.12 -2.50 21.21
N ASP A 75 39.34 -3.25 21.98
CA ASP A 75 38.96 -2.88 23.35
C ASP A 75 40.17 -2.85 24.31
N GLN A 76 41.12 -3.77 24.12
CA GLN A 76 42.36 -3.83 24.90
C GLN A 76 43.23 -2.59 24.68
N ILE A 77 43.36 -2.11 23.43
CA ILE A 77 44.16 -0.91 23.14
C ILE A 77 43.40 0.35 23.60
N ASN A 78 42.07 0.36 23.45
CA ASN A 78 41.27 1.53 23.78
C ASN A 78 41.26 1.82 25.30
N SER A 79 41.27 0.79 26.14
CA SER A 79 41.24 0.90 27.61
C SER A 79 42.56 1.36 28.25
N LYS A 80 43.67 1.40 27.51
CA LYS A 80 44.99 1.83 28.05
C LYS A 80 45.07 3.34 28.23
N LYS A 81 45.50 3.79 29.43
CA LYS A 81 45.74 5.21 29.75
C LYS A 81 46.91 5.80 28.94
N HIS A 82 47.96 5.02 28.67
CA HIS A 82 49.12 5.43 27.88
C HIS A 82 49.37 4.37 26.81
N ARG A 83 49.46 4.79 25.55
CA ARG A 83 49.62 3.92 24.38
C ARG A 83 51.01 4.10 23.78
N SER A 84 51.67 3.02 23.41
CA SER A 84 52.94 3.08 22.69
C SER A 84 52.74 3.60 21.26
N ARG A 85 53.82 4.05 20.60
CA ARG A 85 53.75 4.51 19.21
C ARG A 85 53.19 3.43 18.27
N ASP A 86 53.61 2.19 18.46
CA ASP A 86 53.13 1.05 17.67
C ASP A 86 51.64 0.75 17.95
N GLU A 87 51.19 0.88 19.20
CA GLU A 87 49.79 0.71 19.57
C GLU A 87 48.91 1.79 18.95
N ILE A 88 49.37 3.03 18.89
CA ILE A 88 48.65 4.13 18.23
C ILE A 88 48.49 3.84 16.73
N ILE A 89 49.55 3.38 16.06
CA ILE A 89 49.50 3.04 14.63
C ILE A 89 48.54 1.86 14.39
N LYS A 90 48.63 0.80 15.21
CA LYS A 90 47.74 -0.37 15.11
C LYS A 90 46.28 0.02 15.36
N PHE A 91 46.01 0.81 16.39
CA PHE A 91 44.67 1.29 16.71
C PHE A 91 44.07 2.09 15.55
N ARG A 92 44.85 3.01 14.96
CA ARG A 92 44.40 3.78 13.81
C ARG A 92 44.09 2.91 12.59
N LYS A 93 44.88 1.86 12.36
CA LYS A 93 44.61 0.88 11.29
C LYS A 93 43.32 0.10 11.55
N ILE A 94 43.08 -0.31 12.80
CA ILE A 94 41.85 -0.99 13.21
C ILE A 94 40.63 -0.08 12.98
N GLU A 95 40.67 1.17 13.44
CA GLU A 95 39.61 2.15 13.23
C GLU A 95 39.29 2.36 11.73
N LEU A 96 40.32 2.44 10.88
CA LEU A 96 40.13 2.53 9.43
C LEU A 96 39.44 1.29 8.84
N GLU A 97 39.78 0.08 9.30
CA GLU A 97 39.11 -1.15 8.82
C GLU A 97 37.67 -1.24 9.34
N ILE A 98 37.41 -0.79 10.57
CA ILE A 98 36.05 -0.70 11.13
C ILE A 98 35.19 0.26 10.32
N GLU A 99 35.72 1.45 9.97
CA GLU A 99 34.97 2.41 9.16
C GLU A 99 34.71 1.89 7.74
N LYS A 100 35.70 1.26 7.10
CA LYS A 100 35.49 0.60 5.81
C LYS A 100 34.42 -0.49 5.89
N PHE A 101 34.44 -1.30 6.96
CA PHE A 101 33.41 -2.31 7.18
C PHE A 101 32.03 -1.67 7.31
N ARG A 102 31.91 -0.57 8.05
CA ARG A 102 30.66 0.18 8.17
C ARG A 102 30.16 0.71 6.83
N GLU A 103 31.03 1.36 6.05
CA GLU A 103 30.67 1.87 4.72
C GLU A 103 30.20 0.75 3.78
N GLN A 104 30.91 -0.38 3.76
CA GLN A 104 30.53 -1.54 2.96
C GLN A 104 29.20 -2.15 3.41
N ALA A 105 28.98 -2.28 4.72
CA ALA A 105 27.74 -2.77 5.28
C ALA A 105 26.57 -1.83 4.90
N LEU A 106 26.73 -0.52 5.05
CA LEU A 106 25.70 0.46 4.68
C LEU A 106 25.34 0.38 3.19
N MET A 107 26.34 0.39 2.30
CA MET A 107 26.09 0.24 0.86
C MET A 107 25.36 -1.07 0.53
N TYR A 108 25.73 -2.17 1.19
CA TYR A 108 25.08 -3.46 0.99
C TYR A 108 23.62 -3.45 1.46
N PHE A 109 23.33 -2.88 2.64
CA PHE A 109 21.97 -2.79 3.16
C PHE A 109 21.09 -1.82 2.39
N GLU A 110 21.64 -0.71 1.90
CA GLU A 110 20.92 0.23 1.04
C GLU A 110 20.52 -0.45 -0.28
N ALA A 111 21.46 -1.13 -0.94
CA ALA A 111 21.18 -1.88 -2.17
C ALA A 111 20.17 -3.02 -1.93
N MET A 112 20.26 -3.71 -0.79
CA MET A 112 19.31 -4.74 -0.38
C MET A 112 17.91 -4.15 -0.16
N ALA A 113 17.79 -3.04 0.55
CA ALA A 113 16.51 -2.39 0.83
C ALA A 113 15.86 -1.86 -0.45
N GLU A 114 16.64 -1.28 -1.36
CA GLU A 114 16.16 -0.83 -2.66
C GLU A 114 15.62 -2.01 -3.48
N LYS A 115 16.43 -3.08 -3.61
CA LYS A 115 16.04 -4.28 -4.35
C LYS A 115 14.84 -4.99 -3.75
N ALA A 116 14.71 -5.00 -2.41
CA ALA A 116 13.59 -5.60 -1.72
C ALA A 116 12.29 -4.77 -1.86
N GLY A 117 12.33 -3.56 -2.43
CA GLY A 117 11.14 -2.72 -2.62
C GLY A 117 10.82 -1.79 -1.45
N MET A 118 11.78 -1.51 -0.56
CA MET A 118 11.57 -0.68 0.64
C MET A 118 11.12 0.75 0.31
N LYS A 119 11.46 1.26 -0.89
CA LYS A 119 11.00 2.55 -1.39
C LYS A 119 9.46 2.68 -1.35
N ASN A 120 8.75 1.62 -1.72
CA ASN A 120 7.27 1.60 -1.72
C ASN A 120 6.70 1.78 -0.32
N LEU A 121 7.27 1.09 0.68
CA LEU A 121 6.85 1.21 2.07
C LEU A 121 7.17 2.59 2.62
N LYS A 122 8.36 3.13 2.30
CA LYS A 122 8.77 4.46 2.73
C LYS A 122 7.85 5.55 2.19
N ASN A 123 7.48 5.50 0.90
CA ASN A 123 6.53 6.46 0.32
C ASN A 123 5.18 6.45 1.08
N ALA A 124 4.66 5.26 1.40
CA ALA A 124 3.42 5.14 2.17
C ALA A 124 3.55 5.64 3.62
N GLN A 125 4.72 5.44 4.24
CA GLN A 125 5.03 5.92 5.58
C GLN A 125 5.16 7.45 5.61
N ASP A 126 5.88 8.03 4.66
CA ASP A 126 6.07 9.48 4.51
C ASP A 126 4.73 10.20 4.24
N ALA A 127 3.79 9.53 3.56
CA ALA A 127 2.42 10.00 3.39
C ALA A 127 1.55 9.90 4.66
N GLY A 128 2.07 9.32 5.75
CA GLY A 128 1.35 9.13 7.02
C GLY A 128 0.27 8.05 6.99
N LEU A 129 0.31 7.16 5.99
CA LEU A 129 -0.70 6.11 5.77
C LEU A 129 -0.25 4.74 6.27
N LEU A 130 1.06 4.53 6.44
CA LEU A 130 1.66 3.28 6.87
C LEU A 130 2.40 3.41 8.20
N GLU A 131 2.10 2.51 9.13
CA GLU A 131 2.89 2.23 10.33
C GLU A 131 3.48 0.82 10.20
N MET A 132 4.81 0.68 10.29
CA MET A 132 5.45 -0.64 10.29
C MET A 132 5.68 -1.09 11.73
N GLU A 133 5.29 -2.32 12.04
CA GLU A 133 5.60 -2.94 13.32
C GLU A 133 7.05 -3.41 13.32
N ILE A 134 7.78 -3.05 14.37
CA ILE A 134 9.17 -3.45 14.55
C ILE A 134 9.21 -4.59 15.57
N PHE A 135 9.70 -5.73 15.13
CA PHE A 135 10.00 -6.89 15.95
C PHE A 135 11.48 -6.87 16.31
N ASP A 136 11.77 -6.68 17.59
CA ASP A 136 13.08 -6.91 18.18
C ASP A 136 13.19 -8.38 18.64
N GLY A 137 14.36 -8.99 18.58
CA GLY A 137 14.53 -10.37 19.03
C GLY A 137 15.98 -10.80 18.92
N ASP A 138 16.42 -11.59 19.88
CA ASP A 138 17.81 -12.05 19.95
C ASP A 138 18.08 -13.20 18.96
N ASP A 139 17.04 -13.95 18.60
CA ASP A 139 17.09 -15.07 17.66
C ASP A 139 15.81 -15.18 16.79
N SER A 140 15.82 -16.14 15.87
CA SER A 140 14.71 -16.40 14.94
C SER A 140 13.43 -16.83 15.63
N ASP A 141 13.52 -17.57 16.74
CA ASP A 141 12.37 -18.13 17.44
C ASP A 141 11.64 -17.03 18.22
N ALA A 142 12.39 -16.12 18.84
CA ALA A 142 11.86 -14.94 19.50
C ALA A 142 11.14 -14.01 18.50
N LEU A 143 11.72 -13.80 17.31
CA LEU A 143 11.08 -13.01 16.24
C LEU A 143 9.80 -13.68 15.74
N ALA A 144 9.82 -15.00 15.52
CA ALA A 144 8.65 -15.75 15.09
C ALA A 144 7.53 -15.72 16.15
N ALA A 145 7.88 -15.84 17.44
CA ALA A 145 6.92 -15.76 18.54
C ALA A 145 6.26 -14.37 18.63
N LYS A 146 7.03 -13.29 18.46
CA LYS A 146 6.50 -11.92 18.46
C LYS A 146 5.60 -11.65 17.26
N PHE A 147 5.99 -12.09 16.07
CA PHE A 147 5.15 -12.02 14.88
C PHE A 147 3.83 -12.77 15.09
N LEU A 148 3.89 -14.03 15.57
CA LEU A 148 2.70 -14.83 15.84
C LEU A 148 1.79 -14.17 16.88
N SER A 149 2.37 -13.61 17.94
CA SER A 149 1.64 -12.84 18.96
C SER A 149 0.93 -11.63 18.34
N SER A 150 1.61 -10.86 17.47
CA SER A 150 1.00 -9.73 16.77
C SER A 150 -0.17 -10.19 15.88
N VAL A 151 0.02 -11.25 15.09
CA VAL A 151 -1.03 -11.86 14.25
C VAL A 151 -2.24 -12.27 15.10
N ILE A 152 -2.05 -13.01 16.19
CA ILE A 152 -3.14 -13.42 17.10
C ILE A 152 -3.81 -12.21 17.73
N SER A 153 -3.04 -11.20 18.14
CA SER A 153 -3.57 -9.97 18.73
C SER A 153 -4.44 -9.21 17.74
N SER A 154 -4.10 -9.22 16.45
CA SER A 154 -4.85 -8.53 15.39
C SER A 154 -6.25 -9.10 15.21
N ILE A 155 -6.43 -10.40 15.49
CA ILE A 155 -7.74 -11.07 15.47
C ILE A 155 -8.49 -10.82 16.78
N THR A 156 -7.80 -11.01 17.91
CA THR A 156 -8.45 -11.14 19.23
C THR A 156 -8.81 -9.81 19.89
N THR A 157 -7.91 -8.81 19.82
CA THR A 157 -7.96 -7.60 20.67
C THR A 157 -9.11 -6.64 20.41
N GLY A 158 -9.69 -6.66 19.22
CA GLY A 158 -10.82 -5.79 18.92
C GLY A 158 -10.53 -4.57 18.06
N ASN A 159 -9.27 -4.13 18.06
CA ASN A 159 -8.90 -2.74 17.74
C ASN A 159 -8.49 -2.52 16.28
N THR A 160 -8.58 -3.56 15.44
CA THR A 160 -8.20 -3.48 14.04
C THR A 160 -9.04 -4.44 13.19
N TYR A 161 -8.89 -4.29 11.88
CA TYR A 161 -9.42 -5.17 10.85
C TYR A 161 -8.23 -5.85 10.19
N PRO A 162 -7.97 -7.13 10.48
CA PRO A 162 -6.80 -7.80 9.97
C PRO A 162 -7.03 -8.31 8.54
N ILE A 163 -5.97 -8.30 7.74
CA ILE A 163 -5.90 -8.97 6.44
C ILE A 163 -4.58 -9.74 6.36
N PHE A 164 -4.64 -10.91 5.73
CA PHE A 164 -3.56 -11.88 5.73
C PHE A 164 -3.13 -12.23 4.30
N ASP A 165 -1.84 -12.48 4.12
CA ASP A 165 -1.36 -13.21 2.95
C ASP A 165 -1.78 -14.70 3.02
N ASN A 166 -1.62 -15.43 1.91
CA ASN A 166 -2.04 -16.83 1.84
C ASN A 166 -1.38 -17.72 2.90
N ARG A 167 -0.11 -17.46 3.22
CA ARG A 167 0.66 -18.23 4.20
C ARG A 167 0.20 -17.95 5.63
N THR A 168 -0.02 -16.68 5.99
CA THR A 168 -0.58 -16.31 7.30
C THR A 168 -2.01 -16.81 7.45
N SER A 169 -2.82 -16.76 6.38
CA SER A 169 -4.16 -17.38 6.37
C SER A 169 -4.10 -18.87 6.71
N LYS A 170 -3.21 -19.63 6.05
CA LYS A 170 -3.02 -21.06 6.36
C LYS A 170 -2.57 -21.30 7.80
N LEU A 171 -1.65 -20.48 8.30
CA LEU A 171 -1.22 -20.54 9.70
C LEU A 171 -2.40 -20.33 10.66
N ILE A 172 -3.23 -19.30 10.41
CA ILE A 172 -4.42 -19.03 11.24
C ILE A 172 -5.42 -20.18 11.15
N LYS A 173 -5.68 -20.71 9.95
CA LYS A 173 -6.57 -21.86 9.76
C LYS A 173 -6.09 -23.06 10.59
N SER A 174 -4.81 -23.41 10.53
CA SER A 174 -4.25 -24.49 11.35
C SER A 174 -4.43 -24.25 12.86
N LEU A 175 -4.20 -23.03 13.34
CA LEU A 175 -4.40 -22.70 14.77
C LEU A 175 -5.86 -22.82 15.20
N VAL A 176 -6.81 -22.50 14.32
CA VAL A 176 -8.25 -22.63 14.57
C VAL A 176 -8.66 -24.11 14.56
N ASP A 177 -8.21 -24.88 13.56
CA ASP A 177 -8.52 -26.31 13.40
C ASP A 177 -7.98 -27.14 14.57
N GLU A 178 -6.78 -26.78 15.06
CA GLU A 178 -6.14 -27.38 16.24
C GLU A 178 -6.72 -26.87 17.57
N LYS A 179 -7.69 -25.94 17.53
CA LYS A 179 -8.33 -25.31 18.70
C LYS A 179 -7.37 -24.53 19.60
N ILE A 180 -6.20 -24.15 19.08
CA ILE A 180 -5.24 -23.27 19.76
C ILE A 180 -5.78 -21.83 19.78
N LEU A 181 -6.42 -21.42 18.68
CA LEU A 181 -7.08 -20.12 18.55
C LEU A 181 -8.59 -20.29 18.46
N THR A 182 -9.33 -19.73 19.41
CA THR A 182 -10.79 -19.62 19.31
C THR A 182 -11.18 -18.26 18.76
N THR A 183 -12.00 -18.25 17.71
CA THR A 183 -12.49 -17.02 17.08
C THR A 183 -13.99 -16.87 17.29
N THR A 184 -14.44 -15.64 17.55
CA THR A 184 -15.85 -15.29 17.61
C THR A 184 -16.35 -14.86 16.22
N PRO A 185 -17.67 -14.92 15.94
CA PRO A 185 -18.23 -14.42 14.68
C PRO A 185 -17.86 -12.96 14.41
N VAL A 186 -17.77 -12.13 15.45
CA VAL A 186 -17.37 -10.71 15.32
C VAL A 186 -15.92 -10.58 14.84
N GLN A 187 -15.01 -11.39 15.37
CA GLN A 187 -13.59 -11.37 14.98
C GLN A 187 -13.42 -11.82 13.52
N SER A 188 -14.11 -12.89 13.12
CA SER A 188 -14.13 -13.35 11.72
C SER A 188 -14.75 -12.29 10.78
N ASN A 189 -15.89 -11.70 11.16
CA ASN A 189 -16.56 -10.66 10.36
C ASN A 189 -15.67 -9.45 10.08
N ARG A 190 -14.86 -8.99 11.04
CA ARG A 190 -13.92 -7.89 10.79
C ARG A 190 -12.92 -8.22 9.68
N SER A 191 -12.39 -9.44 9.69
CA SER A 191 -11.44 -9.88 8.67
C SER A 191 -12.09 -9.88 7.27
N LYS A 192 -13.36 -10.33 7.17
CA LYS A 192 -14.12 -10.30 5.91
C LYS A 192 -14.35 -8.90 5.37
N GLN A 193 -14.61 -7.92 6.24
CA GLN A 193 -14.85 -6.51 5.85
C GLN A 193 -13.66 -5.83 5.17
N VAL A 194 -12.44 -6.38 5.32
CA VAL A 194 -11.23 -5.88 4.66
C VAL A 194 -10.68 -6.85 3.61
N SER A 195 -10.89 -8.16 3.80
CA SER A 195 -10.44 -9.18 2.85
C SER A 195 -11.24 -9.16 1.56
N LEU A 196 -12.57 -8.95 1.63
CA LEU A 196 -13.42 -8.84 0.45
C LEU A 196 -13.00 -7.67 -0.45
N PRO A 197 -12.98 -6.40 0.02
CA PRO A 197 -12.53 -5.30 -0.81
C PRO A 197 -11.10 -5.49 -1.31
N SER A 198 -10.19 -6.05 -0.50
CA SER A 198 -8.84 -6.34 -0.97
C SER A 198 -8.81 -7.34 -2.13
N ASP A 199 -9.65 -8.38 -2.10
CA ASP A 199 -9.81 -9.29 -3.23
C ASP A 199 -10.33 -8.58 -4.47
N LEU A 200 -11.42 -7.81 -4.33
CA LEU A 200 -12.03 -7.09 -5.44
C LEU A 200 -11.07 -6.09 -6.08
N LEU A 201 -10.34 -5.30 -5.27
CA LEU A 201 -9.42 -4.26 -5.76
C LEU A 201 -8.22 -4.87 -6.48
N ARG A 202 -7.74 -6.06 -6.08
CA ARG A 202 -6.69 -6.78 -6.80
C ARG A 202 -7.12 -7.28 -8.18
N ARG A 203 -8.42 -7.26 -8.51
CA ARG A 203 -8.95 -7.58 -9.85
C ARG A 203 -8.95 -6.38 -10.79
N LEU A 204 -8.61 -5.18 -10.30
CA LEU A 204 -8.50 -3.99 -11.15
C LEU A 204 -7.35 -4.17 -12.16
N PRO A 205 -7.51 -3.66 -13.40
CA PRO A 205 -6.46 -3.74 -14.41
C PRO A 205 -5.23 -2.97 -13.94
N PHE A 206 -4.04 -3.47 -14.30
CA PHE A 206 -2.74 -2.88 -13.98
C PHE A 206 -2.47 -2.61 -12.48
N PHE A 207 -3.25 -3.22 -11.58
CA PHE A 207 -3.14 -2.97 -10.14
C PHE A 207 -1.80 -3.42 -9.57
N ASP A 208 -1.28 -4.55 -10.04
CA ASP A 208 0.00 -5.10 -9.61
C ASP A 208 1.18 -4.24 -10.11
N GLU A 209 1.02 -3.52 -11.22
CA GLU A 209 2.01 -2.62 -11.82
C GLU A 209 1.97 -1.20 -11.24
N ALA A 210 0.80 -0.72 -10.80
CA ALA A 210 0.62 0.65 -10.29
C ALA A 210 1.56 0.99 -9.13
N SER A 211 2.19 2.16 -9.14
CA SER A 211 3.03 2.61 -8.03
C SER A 211 2.22 2.94 -6.78
N ILE A 212 2.88 2.93 -5.60
CA ILE A 212 2.24 3.36 -4.35
C ILE A 212 1.76 4.82 -4.45
N ASP A 213 2.51 5.67 -5.15
CA ASP A 213 2.14 7.09 -5.31
C ASP A 213 0.85 7.22 -6.11
N GLU A 214 0.70 6.48 -7.21
CA GLU A 214 -0.56 6.42 -7.98
C GLU A 214 -1.73 5.92 -7.12
N ILE A 215 -1.52 4.87 -6.30
CA ILE A 215 -2.55 4.37 -5.38
C ILE A 215 -2.98 5.44 -4.39
N ILE A 216 -2.03 6.21 -3.84
CA ILE A 216 -2.31 7.30 -2.90
C ILE A 216 -3.05 8.45 -3.58
N ASP A 217 -2.71 8.78 -4.82
CA ASP A 217 -3.38 9.83 -5.58
C ASP A 217 -4.81 9.44 -5.94
N ILE A 218 -5.04 8.22 -6.43
CA ILE A 218 -6.39 7.67 -6.67
C ILE A 218 -7.22 7.74 -5.38
N ARG A 219 -6.63 7.32 -4.26
CA ARG A 219 -7.28 7.38 -2.94
C ARG A 219 -7.70 8.80 -2.58
N ARG A 220 -6.82 9.79 -2.73
CA ARG A 220 -7.10 11.19 -2.39
C ARG A 220 -8.22 11.76 -3.24
N GLU A 221 -8.25 11.44 -4.52
CA GLU A 221 -9.28 11.90 -5.45
C GLU A 221 -10.64 11.25 -5.17
N LEU A 222 -10.64 9.97 -4.76
CA LEU A 222 -11.84 9.17 -4.55
C LEU A 222 -12.28 9.04 -3.08
N ASP A 223 -11.81 9.91 -2.19
CA ASP A 223 -12.11 9.88 -0.74
C ASP A 223 -13.62 9.86 -0.45
N LYS A 224 -14.40 10.67 -1.16
CA LYS A 224 -15.87 10.72 -0.99
C LYS A 224 -16.56 9.43 -1.47
N PRO A 225 -16.34 8.95 -2.72
CA PRO A 225 -16.85 7.66 -3.15
C PRO A 225 -16.42 6.47 -2.26
N LEU A 226 -15.21 6.51 -1.71
CA LEU A 226 -14.67 5.44 -0.87
C LEU A 226 -15.55 5.16 0.36
N ILE A 227 -16.16 6.20 0.96
CA ILE A 227 -17.09 6.04 2.09
C ILE A 227 -18.28 5.15 1.71
N ARG A 228 -18.86 5.37 0.52
CA ARG A 228 -20.01 4.59 0.03
C ARG A 228 -19.59 3.16 -0.32
N PHE A 229 -18.41 3.01 -0.93
CA PHE A 229 -17.84 1.72 -1.23
C PHE A 229 -17.63 0.89 0.04
N ARG A 230 -17.01 1.46 1.08
CA ARG A 230 -16.86 0.80 2.40
C ARG A 230 -18.19 0.34 2.99
N SER A 231 -19.23 1.17 2.90
CA SER A 231 -20.57 0.80 3.36
C SER A 231 -21.11 -0.43 2.63
N ALA A 232 -20.91 -0.52 1.32
CA ALA A 232 -21.33 -1.68 0.53
C ALA A 232 -20.50 -2.93 0.85
N MET A 233 -19.19 -2.77 1.04
CA MET A 233 -18.30 -3.88 1.42
C MET A 233 -18.67 -4.47 2.78
N ILE A 234 -19.06 -3.64 3.75
CA ILE A 234 -19.58 -4.11 5.04
C ILE A 234 -20.85 -4.95 4.81
N ALA A 235 -21.80 -4.47 4.01
CA ALA A 235 -23.03 -5.21 3.71
C ALA A 235 -22.75 -6.54 2.99
N PHE A 236 -21.91 -6.54 1.94
CA PHE A 236 -21.56 -7.74 1.20
C PHE A 236 -20.78 -8.75 2.05
N SER A 237 -19.92 -8.28 2.97
CA SER A 237 -19.18 -9.18 3.86
C SER A 237 -20.06 -9.95 4.84
N GLN A 238 -21.30 -9.50 5.08
CA GLN A 238 -22.29 -10.22 5.90
C GLN A 238 -22.92 -11.40 5.14
N ILE A 239 -22.85 -11.41 3.81
CA ILE A 239 -23.37 -12.49 2.95
C ILE A 239 -22.37 -13.67 2.89
N ILE A 240 -21.09 -13.40 3.14
CA ILE A 240 -20.03 -14.41 3.12
C ILE A 240 -20.11 -15.22 4.41
N GLU A 241 -20.18 -16.53 4.31
CA GLU A 241 -20.26 -17.43 5.47
C GLU A 241 -18.87 -17.81 5.99
N THR A 242 -17.95 -18.07 5.06
CA THR A 242 -16.57 -18.50 5.31
C THR A 242 -15.71 -17.40 5.95
N ALA A 243 -14.78 -17.78 6.83
CA ALA A 243 -13.78 -16.85 7.35
C ALA A 243 -12.76 -16.49 6.26
N SER A 244 -12.09 -15.35 6.39
CA SER A 244 -11.15 -14.88 5.36
C SER A 244 -9.90 -15.74 5.19
N TRP A 245 -9.63 -16.64 6.14
CA TRP A 245 -8.51 -17.58 6.12
C TRP A 245 -8.92 -18.98 5.63
N ASP A 246 -10.20 -19.18 5.30
CA ASP A 246 -10.70 -20.42 4.71
C ASP A 246 -10.37 -20.46 3.20
N GLU A 247 -10.26 -21.67 2.65
CA GLU A 247 -9.88 -21.87 1.24
C GLU A 247 -11.04 -21.52 0.29
N GLU A 248 -12.25 -21.53 0.83
CA GLU A 248 -13.52 -21.27 0.15
C GLU A 248 -13.80 -19.76 -0.01
N PHE A 249 -13.15 -18.90 0.79
CA PHE A 249 -13.38 -17.45 0.78
C PHE A 249 -13.21 -16.78 -0.59
N PRO A 250 -12.18 -17.08 -1.40
CA PRO A 250 -12.02 -16.49 -2.73
C PRO A 250 -13.18 -16.80 -3.68
N PHE A 251 -13.78 -17.99 -3.58
CA PHE A 251 -14.93 -18.38 -4.41
C PHE A 251 -16.19 -17.61 -3.99
N GLU A 252 -16.38 -17.38 -2.69
CA GLU A 252 -17.46 -16.51 -2.20
C GLU A 252 -17.26 -15.05 -2.62
N ALA A 253 -16.02 -14.54 -2.57
CA ALA A 253 -15.70 -13.20 -3.06
C ALA A 253 -15.95 -13.06 -4.58
N GLU A 254 -15.63 -14.10 -5.36
CA GLU A 254 -15.94 -14.17 -6.80
C GLU A 254 -17.45 -14.18 -7.05
N ARG A 255 -18.23 -14.94 -6.27
CA ARG A 255 -19.69 -14.92 -6.32
C ARG A 255 -20.23 -13.50 -6.08
N ILE A 256 -19.75 -12.81 -5.04
CA ILE A 256 -20.14 -11.42 -4.75
C ILE A 256 -19.78 -10.48 -5.91
N PHE A 257 -18.60 -10.65 -6.50
CA PHE A 257 -18.18 -9.86 -7.66
C PHE A 257 -19.17 -9.99 -8.81
N HIS A 258 -19.50 -11.22 -9.21
CA HIS A 258 -20.40 -11.44 -10.35
C HIS A 258 -21.86 -11.09 -10.06
N GLN A 259 -22.33 -11.26 -8.81
CA GLN A 259 -23.72 -10.99 -8.46
C GLN A 259 -24.02 -9.51 -8.22
N TYR A 260 -23.08 -8.75 -7.66
CA TYR A 260 -23.36 -7.39 -7.19
C TYR A 260 -22.42 -6.33 -7.78
N VAL A 261 -21.12 -6.62 -7.86
CA VAL A 261 -20.13 -5.60 -8.27
C VAL A 261 -20.14 -5.41 -9.77
N ALA A 262 -19.97 -6.47 -10.56
CA ALA A 262 -19.89 -6.39 -12.01
C ALA A 262 -21.18 -5.82 -12.64
N PRO A 263 -22.40 -6.20 -12.22
CA PRO A 263 -23.63 -5.59 -12.73
C PRO A 263 -23.72 -4.10 -12.41
N ALA A 264 -23.43 -3.68 -11.19
CA ALA A 264 -23.47 -2.26 -10.81
C ALA A 264 -22.41 -1.42 -11.56
N VAL A 265 -21.24 -1.99 -11.85
CA VAL A 265 -20.23 -1.35 -12.70
C VAL A 265 -20.71 -1.21 -14.14
N LEU A 266 -21.41 -2.22 -14.68
CA LEU A 266 -22.00 -2.15 -16.01
C LEU A 266 -23.11 -1.09 -16.09
N GLU A 267 -23.97 -1.00 -15.07
CA GLU A 267 -24.99 0.07 -14.99
C GLU A 267 -24.35 1.46 -15.03
N ILE A 268 -23.27 1.68 -14.26
CA ILE A 268 -22.51 2.94 -14.31
C ILE A 268 -21.96 3.20 -15.72
N GLU A 269 -21.41 2.18 -16.39
CA GLU A 269 -20.93 2.31 -17.78
C GLU A 269 -22.05 2.68 -18.75
N GLU A 270 -23.21 2.04 -18.62
CA GLU A 270 -24.38 2.29 -19.45
C GLU A 270 -24.92 3.70 -19.24
N ASP A 271 -25.02 4.16 -17.99
CA ASP A 271 -25.43 5.53 -17.65
C ASP A 271 -24.46 6.57 -18.21
N CYS A 272 -23.15 6.30 -18.14
CA CYS A 272 -22.12 7.14 -18.75
C CYS A 272 -22.23 7.16 -20.28
N ARG A 273 -22.52 6.02 -20.92
CA ARG A 273 -22.65 5.91 -22.38
C ARG A 273 -23.95 6.50 -22.91
N ALA A 274 -25.06 6.31 -22.22
CA ALA A 274 -26.38 6.82 -22.61
C ALA A 274 -26.43 8.35 -22.61
N ASN A 275 -25.56 8.99 -21.83
CA ASN A 275 -25.44 10.44 -21.78
C ASN A 275 -24.36 10.92 -22.76
N SER A 276 -24.77 11.49 -23.91
CA SER A 276 -23.85 12.00 -24.95
C SER A 276 -22.83 13.01 -24.40
N PHE A 277 -23.16 13.72 -23.32
CA PHE A 277 -22.28 14.68 -22.67
C PHE A 277 -21.20 14.02 -21.80
N LEU A 278 -21.51 12.91 -21.12
CA LEU A 278 -20.54 12.17 -20.30
C LEU A 278 -19.58 11.34 -21.17
N ARG A 279 -20.04 10.94 -22.37
CA ARG A 279 -19.21 10.24 -23.36
C ARG A 279 -17.97 11.03 -23.78
N GLY A 280 -18.04 12.37 -23.82
CA GLY A 280 -16.90 13.26 -24.10
C GLY A 280 -16.08 13.67 -22.87
N PHE A 281 -16.58 13.40 -21.67
CA PHE A 281 -15.93 13.75 -20.40
C PHE A 281 -15.04 12.61 -19.86
N LEU A 282 -15.44 11.35 -20.09
CA LEU A 282 -14.64 10.16 -19.75
C LEU A 282 -13.17 10.24 -20.22
N PRO A 283 -12.86 10.64 -21.47
CA PRO A 283 -11.48 10.75 -21.94
C PRO A 283 -10.65 11.81 -21.20
N ASN A 284 -11.27 12.90 -20.73
CA ASN A 284 -10.59 14.01 -20.05
C ASN A 284 -10.30 13.72 -18.56
N LEU A 285 -10.92 12.69 -17.98
CA LEU A 285 -10.53 12.14 -16.68
C LEU A 285 -9.37 11.13 -16.79
N ILE A 286 -9.12 10.65 -18.02
CA ILE A 286 -8.20 9.56 -18.38
C ILE A 286 -6.88 10.10 -18.96
N GLY A 287 -6.79 11.38 -19.36
CA GLY A 287 -5.55 11.94 -19.92
C GLY A 287 -5.35 13.42 -19.64
N ASN A 288 -4.32 13.72 -18.83
CA ASN A 288 -3.33 14.82 -18.99
C ASN A 288 -2.74 15.22 -17.62
N ILE A 289 -1.74 14.48 -17.17
CA ILE A 289 -0.71 14.99 -16.26
C ILE A 289 0.38 15.60 -17.16
N VAL A 290 0.16 16.80 -17.70
CA VAL A 290 1.24 17.60 -18.31
C VAL A 290 1.11 19.04 -17.84
N GLU A 291 2.14 19.45 -17.11
CA GLU A 291 2.55 20.80 -16.68
C GLU A 291 1.53 21.72 -16.02
N LYS A 292 1.72 21.91 -14.70
CA LYS A 292 1.06 22.91 -13.85
C LYS A 292 1.21 24.33 -14.43
N PRO A 293 0.13 25.13 -14.36
CA PRO A 293 0.24 26.47 -13.80
C PRO A 293 -0.54 26.51 -12.48
N ALA A 294 0.12 27.05 -11.46
CA ALA A 294 -0.40 27.15 -10.10
C ALA A 294 -1.70 27.97 -10.04
N LEU A 295 -2.79 27.37 -9.54
CA LEU A 295 -3.98 28.07 -9.06
C LEU A 295 -4.58 27.34 -7.82
N PRO A 296 -5.27 28.06 -6.93
CA PRO A 296 -5.40 27.69 -5.53
C PRO A 296 -6.46 26.60 -5.30
N ALA A 297 -6.16 25.76 -4.32
CA ALA A 297 -6.99 24.69 -3.82
C ALA A 297 -8.38 25.18 -3.37
N THR A 298 -9.36 25.06 -4.26
CA THR A 298 -10.77 24.90 -3.90
C THR A 298 -11.36 23.84 -4.81
N GLY A 299 -12.12 22.93 -4.23
CA GLY A 299 -12.47 21.64 -4.83
C GLY A 299 -13.15 21.71 -6.20
N SER A 300 -13.08 20.59 -6.92
CA SER A 300 -13.67 20.30 -8.22
C SER A 300 -13.26 21.27 -9.35
N ALA A 301 -12.16 20.99 -10.03
CA ALA A 301 -11.88 21.60 -11.33
C ALA A 301 -11.80 20.50 -12.40
N ILE A 302 -12.87 20.43 -13.17
CA ILE A 302 -12.91 19.77 -14.47
C ILE A 302 -12.22 20.69 -15.47
N TYR A 303 -11.12 20.22 -16.07
CA TYR A 303 -10.39 20.97 -17.09
C TYR A 303 -11.04 20.75 -18.46
N LEU A 304 -11.46 21.84 -19.11
CA LEU A 304 -12.01 21.85 -20.46
C LEU A 304 -10.91 22.40 -21.38
N VAL A 305 -10.29 21.52 -22.18
CA VAL A 305 -9.23 21.91 -23.14
C VAL A 305 -9.90 22.46 -24.41
N LEU A 306 -9.63 23.73 -24.71
CA LEU A 306 -10.05 24.38 -25.96
C LEU A 306 -8.96 24.16 -27.02
N GLY A 307 -9.23 23.33 -28.03
CA GLY A 307 -8.37 23.18 -29.21
C GLY A 307 -8.69 24.21 -30.30
N PRO A 308 -7.71 24.67 -31.10
CA PRO A 308 -7.97 25.63 -32.18
C PRO A 308 -8.63 24.91 -33.36
N ALA A 309 -9.85 25.33 -33.72
CA ALA A 309 -10.57 24.82 -34.87
C ALA A 309 -10.08 25.49 -36.16
N ALA A 310 -9.44 24.73 -37.05
CA ALA A 310 -9.22 25.12 -38.43
C ALA A 310 -9.66 24.00 -39.38
N GLY A 311 -10.85 24.18 -39.95
CA GLY A 311 -11.27 23.56 -41.22
C GLY A 311 -12.04 22.23 -41.15
N LEU A 312 -13.38 22.30 -41.07
CA LEU A 312 -14.29 21.27 -41.62
C LEU A 312 -15.61 21.92 -42.10
N PRO A 313 -16.19 21.51 -43.25
CA PRO A 313 -17.47 22.01 -43.77
C PRO A 313 -18.70 21.21 -43.28
N ASP A 314 -19.82 21.94 -43.18
CA ASP A 314 -21.24 21.59 -42.96
C ASP A 314 -21.61 20.11 -42.72
N ILE A 315 -21.41 19.62 -41.49
CA ILE A 315 -22.28 18.62 -40.87
C ILE A 315 -22.53 19.02 -39.42
N VAL A 316 -23.75 19.50 -39.16
CA VAL A 316 -24.50 19.48 -37.89
C VAL A 316 -23.73 19.96 -36.65
N ALA A 317 -24.01 21.21 -36.28
CA ALA A 317 -23.68 21.83 -35.00
C ALA A 317 -24.25 21.05 -33.81
N ALA A 318 -23.48 20.08 -33.31
CA ALA A 318 -23.44 19.65 -31.92
C ALA A 318 -22.01 19.79 -31.37
N GLY A 319 -21.31 20.83 -31.83
CA GLY A 319 -20.02 21.29 -31.34
C GLY A 319 -20.15 22.75 -30.92
N LEU A 320 -19.70 23.06 -29.72
CA LEU A 320 -19.85 24.35 -29.05
C LEU A 320 -19.19 25.49 -29.85
N SER A 321 -19.95 26.17 -30.71
CA SER A 321 -19.55 27.45 -31.30
C SER A 321 -20.27 28.59 -30.56
N PHE A 322 -19.51 29.35 -29.77
CA PHE A 322 -19.97 30.60 -29.16
C PHE A 322 -20.30 31.63 -30.26
N SER A 323 -21.57 31.71 -30.63
CA SER A 323 -22.15 32.94 -31.20
C SER A 323 -23.20 33.45 -30.23
N LEU A 324 -23.13 34.76 -29.98
CA LEU A 324 -23.84 35.47 -28.92
C LEU A 324 -25.36 35.26 -29.01
N GLY A 325 -25.96 34.63 -27.99
CA GLY A 325 -27.40 34.76 -27.72
C GLY A 325 -28.16 33.49 -27.33
N SER A 326 -27.91 32.90 -26.16
CA SER A 326 -28.90 32.05 -25.46
C SER A 326 -28.42 31.66 -24.05
N SER A 327 -28.60 32.55 -23.08
CA SER A 327 -28.21 32.33 -21.67
C SER A 327 -29.08 31.29 -20.93
N VAL A 328 -30.27 30.97 -21.45
CA VAL A 328 -31.24 30.09 -20.77
C VAL A 328 -31.03 28.60 -21.08
N LEU A 329 -30.43 28.26 -22.22
CA LEU A 329 -30.17 26.86 -22.58
C LEU A 329 -28.87 26.32 -21.96
N LEU A 330 -27.94 27.19 -21.55
CA LEU A 330 -26.66 26.80 -20.94
C LEU A 330 -26.76 26.47 -19.45
N SER A 331 -27.64 27.15 -18.70
CA SER A 331 -27.80 26.90 -17.26
C SER A 331 -28.48 25.55 -16.99
N LYS A 332 -29.53 25.24 -17.75
CA LYS A 332 -30.27 23.98 -17.62
C LYS A 332 -29.42 22.78 -18.06
N THR A 333 -28.67 22.90 -19.14
CA THR A 333 -27.77 21.83 -19.60
C THR A 333 -26.61 21.56 -18.64
N LEU A 334 -26.05 22.61 -18.01
CA LEU A 334 -25.04 22.46 -16.96
C LEU A 334 -25.64 21.87 -15.67
N SER A 335 -26.87 22.25 -15.28
CA SER A 335 -27.52 21.67 -14.11
C SER A 335 -27.87 20.20 -14.33
N ASP A 336 -28.45 19.87 -15.48
CA ASP A 336 -28.84 18.49 -15.84
C ASP A 336 -27.59 17.59 -15.93
N TRP A 337 -26.47 18.12 -16.42
CA TRP A 337 -25.18 17.42 -16.43
C TRP A 337 -24.62 17.21 -15.02
N ARG A 338 -24.65 18.24 -14.15
CA ARG A 338 -24.20 18.13 -12.75
C ARG A 338 -25.04 17.14 -11.95
N GLU A 339 -26.35 17.19 -12.12
CA GLU A 339 -27.30 16.32 -11.44
C GLU A 339 -27.07 14.85 -11.83
N LYS A 340 -26.94 14.55 -13.12
CA LYS A 340 -26.64 13.18 -13.58
C LYS A 340 -25.25 12.70 -13.17
N THR A 341 -24.25 13.58 -13.18
CA THR A 341 -22.90 13.22 -12.70
C THR A 341 -22.95 12.89 -11.21
N GLN A 342 -23.66 13.71 -10.42
CA GLN A 342 -23.85 13.45 -9.00
C GLN A 342 -24.63 12.17 -8.73
N GLU A 343 -25.62 11.83 -9.57
CA GLU A 343 -26.38 10.59 -9.46
C GLU A 343 -25.47 9.36 -9.65
N ILE A 344 -24.63 9.36 -10.67
CA ILE A 344 -23.65 8.30 -10.93
C ILE A 344 -22.61 8.22 -9.79
N GLU A 345 -22.10 9.36 -9.33
CA GLU A 345 -21.15 9.44 -8.21
C GLU A 345 -21.74 8.94 -6.88
N ARG A 346 -23.07 8.92 -6.74
CA ARG A 346 -23.75 8.37 -5.55
C ARG A 346 -23.85 6.85 -5.56
N ASN A 347 -23.62 6.19 -6.70
CA ASN A 347 -23.59 4.73 -6.77
C ASN A 347 -22.48 4.19 -5.86
N GLN A 348 -22.78 3.15 -5.09
CA GLN A 348 -21.85 2.56 -4.13
C GLN A 348 -20.61 1.93 -4.80
N MET A 349 -20.74 1.51 -6.06
CA MET A 349 -19.65 0.93 -6.86
C MET A 349 -18.89 1.96 -7.70
N TYR A 350 -19.23 3.25 -7.60
CA TYR A 350 -18.55 4.31 -8.34
C TYR A 350 -17.04 4.40 -8.03
N PHE A 351 -16.67 4.18 -6.76
CA PHE A 351 -15.26 4.09 -6.35
C PHE A 351 -14.50 3.01 -7.13
N TYR A 352 -15.08 1.81 -7.21
CA TYR A 352 -14.47 0.68 -7.90
C TYR A 352 -14.34 0.95 -9.40
N TYR A 353 -15.41 1.47 -10.02
CA TYR A 353 -15.43 1.87 -11.41
C TYR A 353 -14.35 2.92 -11.72
N GLN A 354 -14.27 4.01 -10.94
CA GLN A 354 -13.27 5.06 -11.19
C GLN A 354 -11.85 4.60 -10.93
N SER A 355 -11.62 3.77 -9.91
CA SER A 355 -10.30 3.17 -9.67
C SER A 355 -9.87 2.34 -10.88
N ARG A 356 -10.80 1.57 -11.46
CA ARG A 356 -10.57 0.79 -12.69
C ARG A 356 -10.20 1.66 -13.88
N GLN A 357 -10.90 2.78 -14.08
CA GLN A 357 -10.62 3.69 -15.19
C GLN A 357 -9.25 4.35 -15.05
N LYS A 358 -8.91 4.83 -13.84
CA LYS A 358 -7.63 5.51 -13.57
C LYS A 358 -6.43 4.57 -13.73
N LEU A 359 -6.54 3.34 -13.22
CA LEU A 359 -5.47 2.35 -13.39
C LEU A 359 -5.39 1.82 -14.83
N GLY A 360 -6.52 1.74 -15.53
CA GLY A 360 -6.57 1.35 -16.95
C GLY A 360 -6.00 2.39 -17.92
N SER A 361 -5.74 3.60 -17.43
CA SER A 361 -5.26 4.74 -18.22
C SER A 361 -3.79 5.11 -17.99
N SER A 362 -3.19 4.58 -16.91
CA SER A 362 -1.73 4.61 -16.68
C SER A 362 -1.02 3.67 -17.64
#